data_AF-A0A2R6L685-F1
#
_entry.id   AF-A0A2R6L685-F1
#
_cell.length_a   1.000
_cell.length_b   1.000
_cell.length_c   1.000
_cell.angle_alpha   90.00
_cell.angle_beta   90.00
_cell.angle_gamma   90.00
#
_symmetry.space_group_name_H-M   'P 1'
#
loop_
_entity.id
_entity.type
_entity.pdbx_description
1 polymer ?
#
loop_
_entity_poly.entity_id
_entity_poly.type
_entity_poly.pdbx_seq_one_letter_code
_entity_poly.pdbx_strand_id
1 'polypeptide(L)'
;MLAAAEDRDALRTAATCIAGDGDGTPHPAVAAGDVGSDNDRALLGILLNRTLDANDNRYTVYIDFPEANGTINTTPITPERTATRPSVTVTRQIPLFDSDPVLAFDEDAGECVPAEDSGSLANESVYVANQDDTSDLYAVVRIRVVAW
;
A
#
# COMPACT_ATOMS: atom_id res chain seq x y z
N MET A 1 -4.19 16.27 -11.01
CA MET A 1 -4.46 15.27 -12.07
C MET A 1 -3.78 13.98 -11.61
N LEU A 2 -4.55 12.93 -11.30
CA LEU A 2 -4.03 11.67 -10.72
C LEU A 2 -3.06 10.88 -11.64
N ALA A 3 -2.76 11.42 -12.82
CA ALA A 3 -1.72 10.94 -13.74
C ALA A 3 -0.29 11.09 -13.19
N ALA A 4 -0.07 11.87 -12.13
CA ALA A 4 1.26 12.01 -11.50
C ALA A 4 1.59 10.93 -10.46
N ALA A 5 0.59 10.16 -9.99
CA ALA A 5 0.77 9.02 -9.09
C ALA A 5 0.64 7.68 -9.85
N GLU A 6 0.92 7.69 -11.16
CA GLU A 6 0.90 6.50 -12.01
C GLU A 6 2.18 5.66 -11.92
N ASP A 7 2.91 5.74 -10.81
CA ASP A 7 3.97 4.77 -10.57
C ASP A 7 3.33 3.47 -10.08
N ARG A 8 3.13 2.54 -11.02
CA ARG A 8 2.60 1.19 -10.73
C ARG A 8 3.43 0.50 -9.65
N ASP A 9 4.71 0.87 -9.54
CA ASP A 9 5.61 0.35 -8.54
C ASP A 9 5.23 0.84 -7.14
N ALA A 10 5.00 2.14 -6.94
CA ALA A 10 4.63 2.69 -5.63
C ALA A 10 3.31 2.09 -5.06
N LEU A 11 2.33 1.82 -5.92
CA LEU A 11 1.07 1.18 -5.51
C LEU A 11 1.27 -0.32 -5.22
N ARG A 12 2.13 -0.99 -5.97
CA ARG A 12 2.47 -2.40 -5.74
C ARG A 12 3.29 -2.57 -4.46
N THR A 13 4.35 -1.77 -4.29
CA THR A 13 5.14 -1.68 -3.06
C THR A 13 4.26 -1.40 -1.85
N ALA A 14 3.31 -0.46 -1.96
CA ALA A 14 2.37 -0.21 -0.87
C ALA A 14 1.50 -1.43 -0.52
N ALA A 15 1.17 -2.27 -1.49
CA ALA A 15 0.39 -3.48 -1.29
C ALA A 15 1.23 -4.66 -0.78
N THR A 16 2.54 -4.72 -1.06
CA THR A 16 3.41 -5.83 -0.64
C THR A 16 4.29 -5.53 0.56
N CYS A 17 4.23 -4.30 1.09
CA CYS A 17 4.98 -3.89 2.27
C CYS A 17 4.24 -4.20 3.58
N ILE A 18 4.82 -5.11 4.35
CA ILE A 18 4.28 -5.60 5.61
C ILE A 18 5.01 -5.02 6.83
N ALA A 19 4.34 -5.01 7.98
CA ALA A 19 4.86 -4.46 9.22
C ALA A 19 5.99 -5.29 9.86
N GLY A 20 6.25 -6.51 9.36
CA GLY A 20 7.23 -7.41 9.96
C GLY A 20 6.79 -7.98 11.33
N ASP A 21 5.50 -7.88 11.67
CA ASP A 21 4.89 -8.38 12.91
C ASP A 21 4.65 -9.91 12.92
N GLY A 22 4.98 -10.59 11.82
CA GLY A 22 4.73 -12.01 11.60
C GLY A 22 3.29 -12.35 11.17
N ASP A 23 2.38 -11.38 11.21
CA ASP A 23 0.98 -11.53 10.78
C ASP A 23 0.76 -11.06 9.32
N GLY A 24 1.82 -10.59 8.66
CA GLY A 24 1.78 -10.14 7.27
C GLY A 24 0.89 -8.91 7.06
N THR A 25 0.67 -8.12 8.12
CA THR A 25 -0.22 -6.96 8.06
C THR A 25 0.41 -5.83 7.24
N PRO A 26 -0.38 -5.07 6.46
CA PRO A 26 0.14 -3.89 5.78
C PRO A 26 0.67 -2.89 6.81
N HIS A 27 1.87 -2.35 6.59
CA HIS A 27 2.41 -1.39 7.53
C HIS A 27 1.62 -0.05 7.47
N PRO A 28 1.15 0.51 8.62
CA PRO A 28 0.24 1.65 8.64
C PRO A 28 0.86 2.97 8.19
N ALA A 29 2.17 3.01 7.95
CA ALA A 29 2.88 4.22 7.53
C ALA A 29 3.50 4.16 6.13
N VAL A 30 3.23 3.12 5.33
CA VAL A 30 3.82 2.98 3.99
C VAL A 30 3.43 4.13 3.06
N ALA A 31 2.24 4.70 3.24
CA ALA A 31 1.78 5.88 2.53
C ALA A 31 1.84 7.17 3.38
N ALA A 32 2.51 7.18 4.53
CA ALA A 32 2.52 8.34 5.44
C ALA A 32 3.37 9.52 4.94
N GLY A 33 4.38 9.26 4.10
CA GLY A 33 5.15 10.30 3.39
C GLY A 33 5.76 11.38 4.28
N ASP A 34 6.26 11.07 5.48
CA ASP A 34 6.93 12.10 6.29
C ASP A 34 8.31 12.45 5.73
N VAL A 35 8.59 13.75 5.68
CA VAL A 35 9.61 14.40 4.87
C VAL A 35 10.90 14.49 5.69
N GLY A 36 11.57 13.36 5.90
CA GLY A 36 12.88 13.31 6.54
C GLY A 36 14.06 13.21 5.57
N SER A 37 13.81 12.74 4.35
CA SER A 37 14.84 12.40 3.36
C SER A 37 14.32 12.75 1.96
N ASP A 38 15.04 13.62 1.24
CA ASP A 38 14.78 13.96 -0.16
C ASP A 38 15.16 12.83 -1.13
N ASN A 39 15.61 11.66 -0.63
CA ASN A 39 16.27 10.66 -1.46
C ASN A 39 15.36 9.58 -2.05
N ASP A 40 14.09 9.46 -1.62
CA ASP A 40 13.35 8.22 -1.89
C ASP A 40 12.17 8.44 -2.86
N ARG A 41 12.42 8.11 -4.13
CA ARG A 41 11.49 8.27 -5.27
C ARG A 41 10.34 7.25 -5.31
N ALA A 42 10.15 6.39 -4.31
CA ALA A 42 9.26 5.21 -4.40
C ALA A 42 8.01 5.23 -3.50
N LEU A 43 7.85 6.21 -2.61
CA LEU A 43 6.80 6.14 -1.58
C LEU A 43 5.51 6.82 -2.04
N LEU A 44 4.41 6.05 -2.09
CA LEU A 44 3.05 6.50 -2.43
C LEU A 44 2.66 7.78 -1.67
N GLY A 45 3.05 7.88 -0.39
CA GLY A 45 2.81 9.06 0.44
C GLY A 45 3.48 10.33 -0.08
N ILE A 46 4.72 10.26 -0.58
CA ILE A 46 5.43 11.41 -1.15
C ILE A 46 4.74 11.88 -2.43
N LEU A 47 4.29 10.95 -3.28
CA LEU A 47 3.54 11.29 -4.50
C LEU A 47 2.20 11.97 -4.17
N LEU A 48 1.50 11.48 -3.15
CA LEU A 48 0.26 12.06 -2.67
C LEU A 48 0.48 13.43 -2.03
N ASN A 49 1.49 13.58 -1.16
CA ASN A 49 1.88 14.85 -0.55
C ASN A 49 2.20 15.89 -1.63
N ARG A 50 3.10 15.59 -2.58
CA ARG A 50 3.41 16.53 -3.68
C ARG A 50 2.18 16.93 -4.50
N THR A 51 1.21 16.04 -4.64
CA THR A 51 -0.01 16.28 -5.44
C THR A 51 -1.09 17.03 -4.65
N LEU A 52 -1.16 16.83 -3.32
CA LEU A 52 -2.24 17.31 -2.45
C LEU A 52 -1.83 18.47 -1.53
N ASP A 53 -0.52 18.62 -1.24
CA ASP A 53 0.07 19.70 -0.43
C ASP A 53 -0.23 21.08 -1.00
N ALA A 54 -0.30 21.20 -2.33
CA ALA A 54 -0.62 22.47 -2.98
C ALA A 54 -1.99 23.06 -2.56
N ASN A 55 -2.84 22.28 -1.89
CA ASN A 55 -4.20 22.67 -1.50
C ASN A 55 -4.51 22.43 -0.01
N ASP A 56 -3.52 22.12 0.84
CA ASP A 56 -3.72 21.87 2.28
C ASP A 56 -4.71 20.72 2.56
N ASN A 57 -4.85 19.80 1.59
CA ASN A 57 -5.77 18.67 1.65
C ASN A 57 -5.18 17.57 2.52
N ARG A 58 -6.00 16.98 3.39
CA ARG A 58 -5.65 15.77 4.15
C ARG A 58 -6.09 14.55 3.37
N TYR A 59 -5.43 13.42 3.58
CA TYR A 59 -5.85 12.16 3.00
C TYR A 59 -5.58 10.97 3.92
N THR A 60 -6.29 9.89 3.64
CA THR A 60 -6.03 8.55 4.16
C THR A 60 -6.03 7.57 3.00
N VAL A 61 -5.06 6.65 3.01
CA VAL A 61 -4.95 5.59 2.02
C VAL A 61 -5.37 4.27 2.67
N TYR A 62 -6.22 3.54 1.99
CA TYR A 62 -6.72 2.23 2.39
C TYR A 62 -6.32 1.18 1.36
N ILE A 63 -6.05 -0.03 1.85
CA ILE A 63 -6.04 -1.24 1.04
C ILE A 63 -7.32 -2.01 1.33
N ASP A 64 -8.12 -2.22 0.29
CA ASP A 64 -9.30 -3.07 0.31
C ASP A 64 -8.94 -4.41 -0.35
N PHE A 65 -9.20 -5.53 0.32
CA PHE A 65 -8.91 -6.88 -0.19
C PHE A 65 -10.03 -7.86 0.16
N PRO A 66 -10.33 -8.85 -0.69
CA PRO A 66 -11.35 -9.84 -0.40
C PRO A 66 -10.81 -10.93 0.54
N GLU A 67 -11.63 -11.33 1.50
CA GLU A 67 -11.39 -12.50 2.34
C GLU A 67 -11.91 -13.78 1.67
N ALA A 68 -11.51 -14.94 2.19
CA ALA A 68 -11.97 -16.25 1.72
C ALA A 68 -13.50 -16.42 1.75
N ASN A 69 -14.20 -15.66 2.61
CA ASN A 69 -15.66 -15.65 2.72
C ASN A 69 -16.36 -14.69 1.73
N GLY A 70 -15.60 -13.96 0.90
CA GLY A 70 -16.12 -12.98 -0.07
C GLY A 70 -16.37 -11.57 0.49
N THR A 71 -16.15 -11.34 1.79
CA THR A 71 -16.22 -10.00 2.41
C THR A 71 -14.99 -9.18 2.02
N ILE A 72 -15.16 -7.86 1.92
CA ILE A 72 -14.03 -6.95 1.71
C ILE A 72 -13.54 -6.47 3.07
N ASN A 73 -12.29 -6.78 3.39
CA ASN A 73 -11.59 -6.19 4.52
C ASN A 73 -10.85 -4.93 4.08
N THR A 74 -10.67 -3.99 5.01
CA THR A 74 -10.11 -2.66 4.74
C THR A 74 -9.07 -2.33 5.79
N THR A 75 -7.84 -2.07 5.35
CA THR A 75 -6.74 -1.68 6.24
C THR A 75 -6.20 -0.29 5.85
N PRO A 76 -6.10 0.67 6.78
CA PRO A 76 -5.44 1.95 6.53
C PRO A 76 -3.91 1.77 6.48
N ILE A 77 -3.26 2.36 5.48
CA ILE A 77 -1.79 2.37 5.31
C ILE A 77 -1.19 3.78 5.41
N THR A 78 -1.98 4.69 5.99
CA THR A 78 -1.55 5.98 6.52
C THR A 78 -1.95 6.05 7.98
N PRO A 79 -1.27 6.88 8.81
CA PRO A 79 -1.72 7.19 10.15
C PRO A 79 -3.20 7.59 10.16
N GLU A 80 -3.93 7.12 11.17
CA GLU A 80 -5.37 7.34 11.25
C GLU A 80 -5.68 8.85 11.29
N ARG A 81 -6.49 9.32 10.35
CA ARG A 81 -6.96 10.70 10.27
C ARG A 81 -8.45 10.70 9.95
N THR A 82 -9.21 11.52 10.67
CA THR A 82 -10.67 11.63 10.46
C THR A 82 -10.98 12.70 9.41
N ALA A 83 -11.88 12.35 8.48
CA ALA A 83 -12.42 13.29 7.50
C ALA A 83 -13.22 14.40 8.19
N THR A 84 -12.85 15.66 7.93
CA THR A 84 -13.51 16.85 8.51
C THR A 84 -14.36 17.62 7.51
N ARG A 85 -14.34 17.23 6.22
CA ARG A 85 -14.93 17.94 5.08
C ARG A 85 -15.40 16.94 4.01
N PRO A 86 -16.19 17.39 2.99
CA PRO A 86 -16.59 16.53 1.89
C PRO A 86 -15.37 15.89 1.23
N SER A 87 -15.36 14.56 1.16
CA SER A 87 -14.21 13.81 0.69
C SER A 87 -14.31 13.47 -0.80
N VAL A 88 -13.16 13.49 -1.47
CA VAL A 88 -12.97 12.90 -2.79
C VAL A 88 -12.37 11.52 -2.59
N THR A 89 -12.97 10.51 -3.22
CA THR A 89 -12.46 9.15 -3.18
C THR A 89 -11.95 8.73 -4.55
N VAL A 90 -10.76 8.15 -4.60
CA VAL A 90 -10.22 7.53 -5.81
C VAL A 90 -9.79 6.10 -5.48
N THR A 91 -10.13 5.17 -6.37
CA THR A 91 -9.80 3.75 -6.22
C THR A 91 -8.99 3.25 -7.42
N ARG A 92 -7.99 2.39 -7.16
CA ARG A 92 -7.24 1.68 -8.20
C ARG A 92 -7.06 0.22 -7.82
N GLN A 93 -7.33 -0.68 -8.75
CA GLN A 93 -7.07 -2.11 -8.58
C GLN A 93 -5.63 -2.43 -8.97
N ILE A 94 -4.97 -3.25 -8.16
CA ILE A 94 -3.59 -3.69 -8.35
C ILE A 94 -3.60 -5.23 -8.36
N PRO A 95 -3.29 -5.86 -9.50
CA PRO A 95 -3.00 -7.28 -9.53
C PRO A 95 -1.61 -7.51 -8.92
N LEU A 96 -1.58 -8.42 -7.95
CA LEU A 96 -0.39 -8.99 -7.32
C LEU A 96 -0.12 -10.35 -7.96
N PHE A 97 1.15 -10.63 -8.23
CA PHE A 97 1.60 -11.86 -8.86
C PHE A 97 2.48 -12.66 -7.92
N ASP A 98 2.53 -13.97 -8.11
CA ASP A 98 3.39 -14.89 -7.36
C ASP A 98 4.88 -14.49 -7.39
N SER A 99 5.31 -13.79 -8.45
CA SER A 99 6.67 -13.26 -8.58
C SER A 99 6.92 -11.96 -7.83
N ASP A 100 5.89 -11.28 -7.33
CA ASP A 100 6.06 -10.00 -6.65
C ASP A 100 6.77 -10.22 -5.31
N PRO A 101 7.78 -9.40 -4.98
CA PRO A 101 8.52 -9.53 -3.73
C PRO A 101 7.66 -9.10 -2.55
N VAL A 102 7.81 -9.80 -1.44
CA VAL A 102 7.33 -9.31 -0.14
C VAL A 102 8.38 -8.36 0.44
N LEU A 103 7.92 -7.22 0.94
CA LEU A 103 8.77 -6.18 1.50
C LEU A 103 8.46 -6.04 2.99
N ALA A 104 9.47 -5.85 3.83
CA ALA A 104 9.29 -5.44 5.22
C ALA A 104 9.56 -3.94 5.34
N PHE A 105 8.80 -3.26 6.19
CA PHE A 105 9.08 -1.88 6.53
C PHE A 105 10.30 -1.80 7.47
N ASP A 106 11.35 -1.13 7.01
CA ASP A 106 12.52 -0.81 7.82
C ASP A 106 12.28 0.52 8.54
N GLU A 107 12.13 0.48 9.87
CA GLU A 107 11.90 1.68 10.68
C GLU A 107 13.10 2.64 10.70
N ASP A 108 14.32 2.12 10.58
CA ASP A 108 15.55 2.92 10.59
C ASP A 108 15.74 3.66 9.26
N ALA A 109 15.42 2.99 8.14
CA ALA A 109 15.49 3.58 6.80
C ALA A 109 14.22 4.37 6.41
N GLY A 110 13.09 4.08 7.04
CA GLY A 110 11.79 4.69 6.73
C GLY A 110 11.21 4.23 5.38
N GLU A 111 11.61 3.07 4.88
CA GLU A 111 11.22 2.55 3.58
C GLU A 111 10.90 1.05 3.60
N CYS A 112 10.28 0.57 2.53
CA CYS A 112 9.97 -0.84 2.35
C CYS A 112 11.13 -1.53 1.63
N VAL A 113 11.86 -2.39 2.34
CA VAL A 113 12.99 -3.16 1.82
C VAL A 113 12.59 -4.63 1.65
N PRO A 114 13.25 -5.41 0.77
CA PRO A 114 13.01 -6.86 0.72
C PRO A 114 13.20 -7.47 2.11
N ALA A 115 12.23 -8.25 2.60
CA ALA A 115 12.39 -8.83 3.94
C ALA A 115 13.48 -9.90 3.92
N GLU A 116 14.29 -9.96 4.98
CA GLU A 116 15.52 -10.76 5.02
C GLU A 116 15.29 -12.27 4.77
N ASP A 117 14.13 -12.78 5.19
CA ASP A 117 13.71 -14.17 5.00
C ASP A 117 12.62 -14.36 3.95
N SER A 118 12.09 -13.27 3.37
CA SER A 118 10.92 -13.36 2.50
C SER A 118 11.31 -13.62 1.05
N GLY A 119 10.71 -14.66 0.47
CA GLY A 119 10.66 -14.87 -0.97
C GLY A 119 9.66 -13.94 -1.66
N SER A 120 9.21 -14.35 -2.85
CA SER A 120 8.07 -13.74 -3.50
C SER A 120 6.75 -14.23 -2.89
N LEU A 121 5.63 -13.60 -3.26
CA LEU A 121 4.28 -14.02 -2.84
C LEU A 121 3.97 -15.50 -3.10
N ALA A 122 4.67 -16.15 -4.04
CA ALA A 122 4.60 -17.61 -4.26
C ALA A 122 4.90 -18.46 -3.01
N ASN A 123 5.79 -17.98 -2.13
CA ASN A 123 6.29 -18.75 -0.98
C ASN A 123 5.85 -18.16 0.36
N GLU A 124 5.30 -16.96 0.35
CA GLU A 124 4.97 -16.18 1.54
C GLU A 124 3.49 -15.78 1.53
N SER A 125 2.89 -15.73 2.72
CA SER A 125 1.53 -15.21 2.89
C SER A 125 1.56 -13.79 3.42
N VAL A 126 0.80 -12.90 2.79
CA VAL A 126 0.48 -11.57 3.34
C VAL A 126 -0.97 -11.57 3.87
N TYR A 127 -1.47 -10.40 4.28
CA TYR A 127 -2.85 -10.17 4.71
C TYR A 127 -3.95 -10.61 3.73
N VAL A 128 -3.61 -10.98 2.49
CA VAL A 128 -4.51 -11.57 1.50
C VAL A 128 -3.99 -12.94 1.08
N ALA A 129 -4.87 -13.94 1.00
CA ALA A 129 -4.51 -15.29 0.53
C ALA A 129 -4.42 -15.34 -1.00
N ASN A 130 -3.63 -16.28 -1.53
CA ASN A 130 -3.62 -16.58 -2.96
C ASN A 130 -5.04 -16.99 -3.42
N GLN A 131 -5.55 -16.29 -4.42
CA GLN A 131 -6.90 -16.46 -4.97
C GLN A 131 -6.94 -17.47 -6.12
N ASP A 132 -5.79 -17.83 -6.69
CA ASP A 132 -5.65 -18.79 -7.78
C ASP A 132 -4.29 -19.49 -7.70
N ASP A 133 -4.25 -20.65 -7.03
CA ASP A 133 -3.05 -21.48 -6.86
C ASP A 133 -2.58 -22.17 -8.15
N THR A 134 -3.30 -21.98 -9.27
CA THR A 134 -2.98 -22.55 -10.57
C THR A 134 -2.47 -21.52 -11.58
N SER A 135 -2.38 -20.26 -11.18
CA SER A 135 -2.04 -19.11 -12.02
C SER A 135 -0.93 -18.29 -11.38
N ASP A 136 -0.20 -17.50 -12.18
CA ASP A 136 0.77 -16.53 -11.66
C ASP A 136 0.10 -15.36 -10.91
N LEU A 137 -1.23 -15.23 -11.01
CA LEU A 137 -2.01 -14.20 -10.31
C LEU A 137 -2.24 -14.62 -8.85
N TYR A 138 -1.59 -13.92 -7.93
CA TYR A 138 -1.76 -14.16 -6.50
C TYR A 138 -3.08 -13.57 -5.98
N ALA A 139 -3.32 -12.28 -6.19
CA ALA A 139 -4.54 -11.62 -5.71
C ALA A 139 -4.80 -10.30 -6.46
N VAL A 140 -6.03 -9.80 -6.40
CA VAL A 140 -6.35 -8.43 -6.80
C VAL A 140 -6.75 -7.62 -5.57
N VAL A 141 -5.93 -6.63 -5.23
CA VAL A 141 -6.22 -5.67 -4.15
C VAL A 141 -6.69 -4.34 -4.73
N ARG A 142 -7.33 -3.51 -3.91
CA ARG A 142 -7.79 -2.18 -4.30
C ARG A 142 -7.23 -1.14 -3.35
N ILE A 143 -6.41 -0.24 -3.89
CA ILE A 143 -5.94 0.93 -3.15
C ILE A 143 -6.98 2.04 -3.30
N ARG A 144 -7.42 2.58 -2.17
CA ARG A 144 -8.43 3.63 -2.09
C ARG A 144 -7.86 4.84 -1.34
N VAL A 145 -7.74 5.95 -2.04
CA VAL A 145 -7.31 7.23 -1.46
C VAL A 145 -8.56 8.07 -1.20
N VAL A 146 -8.74 8.50 0.04
CA VAL A 146 -9.82 9.41 0.46
C VAL A 146 -9.15 10.72 0.88
N ALA A 147 -9.44 11.82 0.19
CA ALA A 147 -8.87 13.15 0.45
C ALA A 147 -9.96 14.17 0.82
N TRP A 148 -9.68 15.12 1.72
CA TRP A 148 -10.63 16.12 2.25
C TRP A 148 -9.98 17.39 2.80
#